data_AF-A0A963ETY8-F1
#
_entry.id   AF-A0A963ETY8-F1
#
_cell.length_a   1.000
_cell.length_b   1.000
_cell.length_c   1.000
_cell.angle_alpha   90.00
_cell.angle_beta   90.00
_cell.angle_gamma   90.00
#
_symmetry.space_group_name_H-M   'P 1'
#
loop_
_entity.id
_entity.type
_entity.pdbx_description
1 polymer ?
#
loop_
_entity_poly.entity_id
_entity_poly.type
_entity_poly.pdbx_seq_one_letter_code
_entity_poly.pdbx_strand_id
1 'polypeptide(L)'
;MVIPNAFSLVLVLFVAGCAQFTNRSGEDPLAFLAPGSEMQLVRDLEIASGETRVFFQRGQVISKGELDYYHPSCDLEVRTLKQTPQTVSKDLFIIGKLTSGRESVVDLGRLKVADSGPLARIFTERGVSVHRYLRIELHSALQPDVMRLTCRGAWDDYNVARFPSAIEIKLTLGEIMAFH
;
A
#
# COMPACT_ATOMS: atom_id res chain seq x y z
N MET A 1 43.77 -50.27 38.43
CA MET A 1 43.86 -48.79 38.55
C MET A 1 43.12 -48.22 37.34
N VAL A 2 41.84 -47.89 37.54
CA VAL A 2 40.90 -47.54 36.46
C VAL A 2 40.74 -46.02 36.47
N ILE A 3 41.02 -45.40 35.32
CA ILE A 3 40.97 -43.95 35.11
C ILE A 3 39.48 -43.51 35.13
N PRO A 4 39.10 -42.45 35.87
CA PRO A 4 37.70 -42.05 35.96
C PRO A 4 37.23 -41.30 34.72
N ASN A 5 35.95 -41.52 34.40
CA ASN A 5 35.16 -40.89 33.36
C ASN A 5 35.21 -39.35 33.43
N ALA A 6 35.88 -38.71 32.47
CA ALA A 6 35.76 -37.30 32.17
C ALA A 6 35.07 -37.13 30.81
N PHE A 7 33.79 -37.53 30.74
CA PHE A 7 32.97 -37.31 29.55
C PHE A 7 31.60 -36.74 29.97
N SER A 8 31.64 -35.68 30.76
CA SER A 8 30.43 -34.99 31.19
C SER A 8 30.77 -33.53 31.47
N LEU A 9 30.93 -32.71 30.42
CA LEU A 9 30.66 -31.26 30.46
C LEU A 9 30.90 -30.48 29.14
N VAL A 10 30.65 -31.04 27.95
CA VAL A 10 30.77 -30.25 26.71
C VAL A 10 29.66 -30.78 25.80
N LEU A 11 28.52 -30.10 25.60
CA LEU A 11 28.38 -29.06 24.59
C LEU A 11 26.92 -28.53 24.61
N VAL A 12 26.46 -27.87 25.68
CA VAL A 12 25.15 -27.19 25.72
C VAL A 12 25.37 -25.68 25.67
N LEU A 13 25.90 -25.17 24.54
CA LEU A 13 26.26 -23.75 24.41
C LEU A 13 26.10 -23.21 22.98
N PHE A 14 25.08 -23.65 22.24
CA PHE A 14 24.73 -23.09 20.93
C PHE A 14 23.24 -22.76 20.78
N VAL A 15 22.69 -22.07 21.78
CA VAL A 15 21.44 -21.29 21.60
C VAL A 15 21.68 -19.86 22.05
N ALA A 16 22.72 -19.23 21.49
CA ALA A 16 22.81 -17.77 21.51
C ALA A 16 21.77 -17.25 20.51
N GLY A 17 20.65 -16.79 21.05
CA GLY A 17 19.50 -16.35 20.28
C GLY A 17 19.84 -15.22 19.30
N CYS A 18 19.22 -15.27 18.13
CA CYS A 18 19.04 -14.09 17.29
C CYS A 18 18.10 -13.13 18.02
N ALA A 19 18.61 -12.37 18.99
CA ALA A 19 17.93 -11.16 19.43
C ALA A 19 18.02 -10.17 18.25
N GLN A 20 16.94 -10.06 17.47
CA GLN A 20 16.80 -9.00 16.49
C GLN A 20 16.91 -7.67 17.23
N PHE A 21 18.06 -7.02 17.06
CA PHE A 21 18.21 -5.59 17.34
C PHE A 21 17.19 -4.84 16.49
N THR A 22 15.99 -4.61 17.02
CA THR A 22 15.07 -3.63 16.47
C THR A 22 15.49 -2.28 17.01
N ASN A 23 16.52 -1.69 16.40
CA ASN A 23 16.84 -0.30 16.62
C ASN A 23 15.75 0.56 15.93
N ARG A 24 14.55 0.60 16.50
CA ARG A 24 13.48 1.53 16.09
C ARG A 24 13.64 2.81 16.91
N SER A 25 14.72 3.56 16.63
CA SER A 25 14.76 4.98 17.04
C SER A 25 13.96 5.78 16.01
N GLY A 26 12.67 5.97 16.29
CA GLY A 26 11.72 6.69 15.44
C GLY A 26 10.38 5.96 15.43
N GLU A 27 9.31 6.63 15.87
CA GLU A 27 7.95 6.15 15.67
C GLU A 27 7.73 5.87 14.17
N ASP A 28 7.17 4.71 13.83
CA ASP A 28 6.85 4.37 12.46
C ASP A 28 5.79 5.36 11.95
N PRO A 29 6.07 6.22 10.94
CA PRO A 29 5.13 7.23 10.49
C PRO A 29 3.81 6.63 9.99
N LEU A 30 3.81 5.35 9.61
CA LEU A 30 2.65 4.59 9.14
C LEU A 30 2.05 3.70 10.23
N ALA A 31 2.39 3.90 11.51
CA ALA A 31 1.84 3.11 12.63
C ALA A 31 0.30 3.12 12.68
N PHE A 32 -0.34 4.20 12.24
CA PHE A 32 -1.80 4.31 12.14
C PHE A 32 -2.43 3.38 11.08
N LEU A 33 -1.62 2.74 10.24
CA LEU A 33 -2.03 1.73 9.26
C LEU A 33 -1.58 0.31 9.67
N ALA A 34 -1.12 0.13 10.90
CA ALA A 34 -0.71 -1.19 11.38
C ALA A 34 -1.92 -2.14 11.47
N PRO A 35 -1.72 -3.46 11.26
CA PRO A 35 -2.75 -4.45 11.57
C PRO A 35 -3.29 -4.28 12.99
N GLY A 36 -4.62 -4.30 13.12
CA GLY A 36 -5.34 -4.06 14.37
C GLY A 36 -5.70 -2.60 14.64
N SER A 37 -5.12 -1.63 13.92
CA SER A 37 -5.55 -0.22 13.98
C SER A 37 -6.95 -0.04 13.38
N GLU A 38 -7.60 1.06 13.75
CA GLU A 38 -8.95 1.36 13.33
C GLU A 38 -8.99 2.56 12.37
N MET A 39 -9.80 2.42 11.32
CA MET A 39 -10.08 3.47 10.35
C MET A 39 -11.58 3.69 10.25
N GLN A 40 -12.04 4.91 10.48
CA GLN A 40 -13.45 5.26 10.45
C GLN A 40 -13.79 5.99 9.16
N LEU A 41 -14.76 5.45 8.40
CA LEU A 41 -15.44 6.19 7.36
C LEU A 41 -16.49 7.09 8.01
N VAL A 42 -16.32 8.39 7.89
CA VAL A 42 -17.09 9.39 8.65
C VAL A 42 -18.47 9.67 8.02
N ARG A 43 -18.63 9.41 6.72
CA ARG A 43 -19.86 9.65 5.96
C ARG A 43 -20.10 8.56 4.92
N ASP A 44 -21.34 8.42 4.50
CA ASP A 44 -21.70 7.47 3.44
C ASP A 44 -21.01 7.84 2.12
N LEU A 45 -20.57 6.82 1.39
CA LEU A 45 -19.97 6.95 0.06
C LEU A 45 -20.83 6.23 -0.96
N GLU A 46 -21.07 6.89 -2.09
CA GLU A 46 -21.70 6.27 -3.25
C GLU A 46 -20.62 5.73 -4.19
N ILE A 47 -20.80 4.49 -4.63
CA ILE A 47 -20.08 3.88 -5.74
C ILE A 47 -21.04 3.87 -6.92
N ALA A 48 -20.59 4.44 -8.03
CA ALA A 48 -21.38 4.52 -9.25
C ALA A 48 -21.73 3.13 -9.81
N SER A 49 -22.81 3.08 -10.60
CA SER A 49 -23.15 1.89 -11.36
C SER A 49 -22.01 1.46 -12.28
N GLY A 50 -21.72 0.17 -12.34
CA GLY A 50 -20.64 -0.37 -13.16
C GLY A 50 -19.25 -0.15 -12.56
N GLU A 51 -19.15 0.32 -11.33
CA GLU A 51 -17.88 0.53 -10.63
C GLU A 51 -17.80 -0.28 -9.32
N THR A 52 -16.57 -0.50 -8.87
CA THR A 52 -16.26 -1.15 -7.58
C THR A 52 -15.39 -0.28 -6.69
N ARG A 53 -15.11 0.97 -7.10
CA ARG A 53 -14.15 1.84 -6.45
C ARG A 53 -14.68 3.25 -6.28
N VAL A 54 -14.35 3.86 -5.15
CA VAL A 54 -14.45 5.31 -4.94
C VAL A 54 -13.04 5.85 -4.82
N PHE A 55 -12.73 6.93 -5.53
CA PHE A 55 -11.41 7.54 -5.51
C PHE A 55 -11.39 8.79 -4.61
N PHE A 56 -10.26 8.99 -3.95
CA PHE A 56 -10.00 10.14 -3.09
C PHE A 56 -8.73 10.85 -3.54
N GLN A 57 -8.80 12.17 -3.59
CA GLN A 57 -7.65 13.03 -3.83
C GLN A 57 -7.89 14.39 -3.18
N ARG A 58 -6.85 14.93 -2.52
CA ARG A 58 -6.90 16.26 -1.86
C ARG A 58 -8.11 16.42 -0.90
N GLY A 59 -8.49 15.36 -0.20
CA GLY A 59 -9.56 15.37 0.79
C GLY A 59 -10.97 15.32 0.18
N GLN A 60 -11.09 15.04 -1.11
CA GLN A 60 -12.36 14.98 -1.83
C GLN A 60 -12.58 13.60 -2.45
N VAL A 61 -13.86 13.22 -2.58
CA VAL A 61 -14.26 12.11 -3.45
C VAL A 61 -14.24 12.64 -4.88
N ILE A 62 -13.56 11.93 -5.77
CA ILE A 62 -13.44 12.29 -7.18
C ILE A 62 -13.79 11.09 -8.06
N SER A 63 -14.19 11.34 -9.31
CA SER A 63 -14.34 10.28 -10.29
C SER A 63 -12.99 9.80 -10.82
N LYS A 64 -12.97 8.60 -11.41
CA LYS A 64 -11.75 8.07 -12.04
C LYS A 64 -11.20 8.98 -13.14
N GLY A 65 -12.07 9.69 -13.87
CA GLY A 65 -11.68 10.59 -14.97
C GLY A 65 -11.04 11.90 -14.50
N GLU A 66 -11.24 12.27 -13.22
CA GLU A 66 -10.69 13.49 -12.62
C GLU A 66 -9.39 13.24 -11.86
N LEU A 67 -8.91 11.99 -11.80
CA LEU A 67 -7.66 11.64 -11.14
C LEU A 67 -6.48 12.34 -11.79
N ASP A 68 -5.82 13.19 -11.02
CA ASP A 68 -4.50 13.71 -11.34
C ASP A 68 -3.44 12.69 -10.89
N TYR A 69 -2.93 11.89 -11.83
CA TYR A 69 -1.95 10.85 -11.57
C TYR A 69 -0.63 11.37 -11.00
N TYR A 70 -0.31 12.65 -11.17
CA TYR A 70 0.92 13.24 -10.63
C TYR A 70 0.79 13.63 -9.15
N HIS A 71 -0.36 13.37 -8.54
CA HIS A 71 -0.61 13.62 -7.13
C HIS A 71 -1.02 12.34 -6.40
N PRO A 72 -0.72 12.22 -5.10
CA PRO A 72 -1.21 11.11 -4.30
C PRO A 72 -2.73 10.95 -4.40
N SER A 73 -3.16 9.69 -4.40
CA SER A 73 -4.58 9.33 -4.44
C SER A 73 -4.81 8.05 -3.64
N CYS A 74 -6.03 7.84 -3.17
CA CYS A 74 -6.46 6.57 -2.59
C CYS A 74 -7.73 6.08 -3.28
N ASP A 75 -7.98 4.78 -3.27
CA ASP A 75 -9.28 4.21 -3.64
C ASP A 75 -9.76 3.20 -2.62
N LEU A 76 -11.05 3.29 -2.28
CA LEU A 76 -11.75 2.28 -1.50
C LEU A 76 -12.41 1.30 -2.47
N GLU A 77 -12.11 0.01 -2.33
CA GLU A 77 -12.62 -1.03 -3.23
C GLU A 77 -13.60 -1.96 -2.51
N VAL A 78 -14.73 -2.22 -3.16
CA VAL A 78 -15.68 -3.27 -2.80
C VAL A 78 -15.54 -4.48 -3.71
N ARG A 79 -15.99 -5.63 -3.23
CA ARG A 79 -15.88 -6.90 -3.95
C ARG A 79 -16.89 -7.03 -5.08
N THR A 80 -18.12 -6.57 -4.86
CA THR A 80 -19.22 -6.85 -5.77
C THR A 80 -19.42 -5.70 -6.76
N LEU A 81 -19.32 -6.01 -8.05
CA LEU A 81 -19.74 -5.11 -9.13
C LEU A 81 -21.27 -5.15 -9.24
N LYS A 82 -21.92 -3.98 -9.27
CA LYS A 82 -23.36 -3.85 -9.50
C LYS A 82 -23.67 -2.92 -10.67
N GLN A 83 -24.75 -3.22 -11.39
CA GLN A 83 -25.28 -2.38 -12.49
C GLN A 83 -26.22 -1.28 -11.98
N THR A 84 -26.22 -1.04 -10.67
CA THR A 84 -26.92 0.03 -9.98
C THR A 84 -25.95 0.68 -9.01
N PRO A 85 -26.12 1.98 -8.66
CA PRO A 85 -25.34 2.60 -7.59
C PRO A 85 -25.42 1.78 -6.31
N GLN A 86 -24.32 1.79 -5.54
CA GLN A 86 -24.24 1.12 -4.25
C GLN A 86 -23.61 2.04 -3.21
N THR A 87 -24.03 1.88 -1.96
CA THR A 87 -23.57 2.74 -0.86
C THR A 87 -22.67 1.94 0.08
N VAL A 88 -21.53 2.53 0.42
CA VAL A 88 -20.74 2.15 1.60
C VAL A 88 -21.14 3.11 2.71
N SER A 89 -21.83 2.60 3.72
CA SER A 89 -22.28 3.41 4.86
C SER A 89 -21.11 3.79 5.76
N LYS A 90 -21.24 4.90 6.49
CA LYS A 90 -20.32 5.26 7.57
C LYS A 90 -20.13 4.10 8.55
N ASP A 91 -18.89 3.81 8.92
CA ASP A 91 -18.55 2.62 9.71
C ASP A 91 -17.10 2.67 10.21
N LEU A 92 -16.76 1.75 11.10
CA LEU A 92 -15.43 1.50 11.59
C LEU A 92 -14.85 0.24 10.95
N PHE A 93 -13.67 0.35 10.37
CA PHE A 93 -12.95 -0.74 9.74
C PHE A 93 -11.70 -1.08 10.55
N ILE A 94 -11.52 -2.37 10.84
CA ILE A 94 -10.28 -2.90 11.40
C ILE A 94 -9.29 -3.15 10.26
N ILE A 95 -8.07 -2.65 10.41
CA ILE A 95 -7.00 -2.89 9.44
C ILE A 95 -6.48 -4.32 9.62
N GLY A 96 -6.58 -5.14 8.58
CA GLY A 96 -6.12 -6.53 8.59
C GLY A 96 -4.65 -6.67 8.22
N LYS A 97 -4.26 -6.09 7.08
CA LYS A 97 -2.92 -6.25 6.51
C LYS A 97 -2.52 -5.02 5.71
N LEU A 98 -1.27 -4.59 5.89
CA LEU A 98 -0.62 -3.57 5.08
C LEU A 98 0.39 -4.22 4.13
N THR A 99 0.24 -3.98 2.83
CA THR A 99 1.17 -4.48 1.80
C THR A 99 1.59 -3.35 0.87
N SER A 100 2.88 -3.26 0.56
CA SER A 100 3.40 -2.31 -0.44
C SER A 100 3.56 -2.96 -1.81
N GLY A 101 3.37 -2.19 -2.88
CA GLY A 101 3.61 -2.67 -4.24
C GLY A 101 3.90 -1.57 -5.24
N ARG A 102 3.92 -1.96 -6.51
CA ARG A 102 4.13 -1.07 -7.66
C ARG A 102 3.22 -1.47 -8.81
N GLU A 103 2.71 -0.48 -9.51
CA GLU A 103 1.87 -0.64 -10.69
C GLU A 103 2.54 0.12 -11.84
N SER A 104 2.85 -0.59 -12.92
CA SER A 104 3.39 0.02 -14.13
C SER A 104 2.25 0.62 -14.94
N VAL A 105 2.37 1.91 -15.26
CA VAL A 105 1.48 2.54 -16.24
C VAL A 105 2.13 2.31 -17.60
N VAL A 106 1.69 1.28 -18.32
CA VAL A 106 2.27 0.96 -19.63
C VAL A 106 1.68 1.93 -20.65
N ASP A 107 2.45 2.97 -21.01
CA ASP A 107 2.27 3.63 -22.30
C ASP A 107 3.13 2.94 -23.37
N LEU A 108 2.61 2.93 -24.58
CA LEU A 108 2.86 2.11 -25.76
C LEU A 108 4.32 1.71 -26.06
N GLY A 109 4.54 0.39 -26.18
CA GLY A 109 5.48 -0.21 -27.13
C GLY A 109 6.97 -0.05 -26.80
N ARG A 110 7.58 -1.10 -26.23
CA ARG A 110 9.04 -1.28 -26.25
C ARG A 110 9.52 -1.18 -27.71
N LEU A 111 10.18 -0.08 -28.09
CA LEU A 111 11.00 -0.07 -29.28
C LEU A 111 12.12 -1.08 -29.03
N LYS A 112 12.05 -2.26 -29.67
CA LYS A 112 13.15 -3.22 -29.64
C LYS A 112 14.26 -2.69 -30.53
N VAL A 113 15.16 -1.89 -29.96
CA VAL A 113 16.36 -1.44 -30.66
C VAL A 113 17.39 -2.58 -30.58
N ALA A 114 17.86 -3.07 -31.74
CA ALA A 114 18.92 -4.08 -31.82
C ALA A 114 20.33 -3.49 -31.67
N ASP A 115 20.42 -2.20 -31.32
CA ASP A 115 21.65 -1.44 -31.21
C ASP A 115 21.93 -1.11 -29.73
N SER A 116 23.19 -1.20 -29.32
CA SER A 116 23.68 -0.81 -27.99
C SER A 116 24.45 0.52 -28.02
N GLY A 117 24.41 1.23 -29.16
CA GLY A 117 25.05 2.52 -29.36
C GLY A 117 24.48 3.64 -28.46
N PRO A 118 25.16 4.79 -28.37
CA PRO A 118 24.75 5.94 -27.56
C PRO A 118 23.33 6.44 -27.90
N LEU A 119 22.94 6.35 -29.18
CA LEU A 119 21.59 6.70 -29.62
C LEU A 119 20.53 5.73 -29.08
N ALA A 120 20.81 4.43 -29.02
CA ALA A 120 19.90 3.46 -28.43
C ALA A 120 19.68 3.70 -26.94
N ARG A 121 20.72 4.12 -26.21
CA ARG A 121 20.58 4.53 -24.79
C ARG A 121 19.59 5.67 -24.62
N ILE A 122 19.63 6.69 -25.48
CA ILE A 122 18.67 7.81 -25.46
C ILE A 122 17.21 7.32 -25.63
N PHE A 123 16.98 6.26 -26.42
CA PHE A 123 15.65 5.68 -26.62
C PHE A 123 15.24 4.66 -25.54
N THR A 124 16.20 4.05 -24.82
CA THR A 124 15.92 3.12 -23.71
C THR A 124 15.90 3.77 -22.33
N GLU A 125 16.40 5.00 -22.19
CA GLU A 125 16.47 5.77 -20.94
C GLU A 125 15.13 6.41 -20.55
N ARG A 126 14.10 6.35 -21.40
CA ARG A 126 12.72 6.62 -20.96
C ARG A 126 12.31 5.50 -20.00
N GLY A 127 12.48 5.76 -18.71
CA GLY A 127 12.14 4.85 -17.64
C GLY A 127 10.68 4.40 -17.73
N VAL A 128 10.39 3.19 -17.28
CA VAL A 128 9.00 2.78 -17.07
C VAL A 128 8.44 3.62 -15.94
N SER A 129 7.48 4.49 -16.22
CA SER A 129 6.84 5.29 -15.18
C SER A 129 5.83 4.43 -14.41
N VAL A 130 5.83 4.54 -13.08
CA VAL A 130 5.08 3.66 -12.17
C VAL A 130 4.40 4.45 -11.06
N HIS A 131 3.37 3.85 -10.46
CA HIS A 131 2.92 4.23 -9.13
C HIS A 131 3.48 3.25 -8.11
N ARG A 132 4.03 3.75 -7.00
CA ARG A 132 4.17 2.93 -5.78
C ARG A 132 2.92 3.07 -4.95
N TYR A 133 2.47 1.96 -4.36
CA TYR A 133 1.23 1.94 -3.58
C TYR A 133 1.37 1.21 -2.26
N LEU A 134 0.50 1.58 -1.32
CA LEU A 134 0.19 0.87 -0.10
C LEU A 134 -1.24 0.34 -0.22
N ARG A 135 -1.41 -0.94 0.06
CA ARG A 135 -2.69 -1.64 0.06
C ARG A 135 -3.01 -2.07 1.48
N ILE A 136 -4.14 -1.61 1.98
CA ILE A 136 -4.61 -1.78 3.35
C ILE A 136 -5.87 -2.62 3.28
N GLU A 137 -5.82 -3.86 3.77
CA GLU A 137 -7.02 -4.69 3.91
C GLU A 137 -7.91 -4.15 5.02
N LEU A 138 -9.21 -4.04 4.74
CA LEU A 138 -10.20 -3.50 5.64
C LEU A 138 -11.21 -4.59 6.01
N HIS A 139 -11.61 -4.62 7.28
CA HIS A 139 -12.61 -5.54 7.77
C HIS A 139 -13.70 -4.80 8.54
N SER A 140 -14.96 -5.02 8.16
CA SER A 140 -16.13 -4.63 8.93
C SER A 140 -17.12 -5.80 8.97
N ALA A 141 -17.69 -6.05 10.14
CA ALA A 141 -18.77 -7.03 10.31
C ALA A 141 -20.08 -6.55 9.66
N LEU A 142 -20.29 -5.24 9.60
CA LEU A 142 -21.49 -4.63 9.01
C LEU A 142 -21.38 -4.52 7.49
N GLN A 143 -20.16 -4.40 6.97
CA GLN A 143 -19.88 -4.16 5.56
C GLN A 143 -18.81 -5.11 4.99
N PRO A 144 -19.10 -6.43 4.94
CA PRO A 144 -18.13 -7.44 4.50
C PRO A 144 -17.76 -7.36 3.01
N ASP A 145 -18.49 -6.56 2.23
CA ASP A 145 -18.21 -6.33 0.81
C ASP A 145 -17.06 -5.34 0.60
N VAL A 146 -16.76 -4.48 1.58
CA VAL A 146 -15.60 -3.57 1.55
C VAL A 146 -14.33 -4.38 1.76
N MET A 147 -13.39 -4.27 0.81
CA MET A 147 -12.20 -5.12 0.81
C MET A 147 -10.96 -4.41 1.32
N ARG A 148 -10.69 -3.22 0.77
CA ARG A 148 -9.39 -2.58 0.94
C ARG A 148 -9.42 -1.10 0.58
N LEU A 149 -8.46 -0.37 1.15
CA LEU A 149 -8.03 0.94 0.69
C LEU A 149 -6.67 0.79 -0.01
N THR A 150 -6.51 1.36 -1.21
CA THR A 150 -5.21 1.41 -1.90
C THR A 150 -4.78 2.86 -2.09
N CYS A 151 -3.70 3.28 -1.42
CA CYS A 151 -3.13 4.61 -1.56
C CYS A 151 -1.88 4.58 -2.45
N ARG A 152 -1.86 5.41 -3.49
CA ARG A 152 -0.78 5.56 -4.47
C ARG A 152 -0.04 6.87 -4.24
N GLY A 153 1.27 6.82 -4.44
CA GLY A 153 2.08 8.02 -4.62
C GLY A 153 1.88 8.60 -6.02
N ALA A 154 2.48 9.77 -6.25
CA ALA A 154 2.54 10.38 -7.57
C ALA A 154 3.13 9.43 -8.62
N TRP A 155 2.62 9.56 -9.85
CA TRP A 155 3.21 8.93 -11.02
C TRP A 155 4.57 9.55 -11.27
N ASP A 156 5.58 8.69 -11.37
CA ASP A 156 6.94 9.12 -11.55
C ASP A 156 7.76 8.00 -12.21
N ASP A 157 8.98 8.31 -12.60
CA ASP A 157 9.90 7.32 -13.14
C ASP A 157 10.25 6.26 -12.09
N TYR A 158 10.43 5.02 -12.55
CA TYR A 158 10.70 3.85 -11.70
C TYR A 158 11.69 4.08 -10.53
N ASN A 159 12.76 4.83 -10.80
CA ASN A 159 13.85 5.06 -9.86
C ASN A 159 13.54 6.10 -8.78
N VAL A 160 12.60 7.01 -9.04
CA VAL A 160 12.26 8.14 -8.16
C VAL A 160 10.84 8.04 -7.59
N ALA A 161 9.97 7.23 -8.19
CA ALA A 161 8.63 6.94 -7.70
C ALA A 161 8.67 6.49 -6.24
N ARG A 162 7.84 7.12 -5.41
CA ARG A 162 7.81 6.94 -3.95
C ARG A 162 6.44 6.48 -3.47
N PHE A 163 6.41 5.78 -2.34
CA PHE A 163 5.17 5.52 -1.61
C PHE A 163 4.59 6.85 -1.11
N PRO A 164 3.25 6.96 -0.95
CA PRO A 164 2.68 8.12 -0.30
C PRO A 164 3.12 8.12 1.17
N SER A 165 3.50 9.29 1.67
CA SER A 165 3.83 9.51 3.08
C SER A 165 2.57 9.50 3.96
N ALA A 166 2.75 9.38 5.27
CA ALA A 166 1.67 9.48 6.25
C ALA A 166 0.84 10.76 6.10
N ILE A 167 1.51 11.89 5.88
CA ILE A 167 0.86 13.20 5.68
C ILE A 167 0.07 13.21 4.38
N GLU A 168 0.64 12.70 3.28
CA GLU A 168 -0.06 12.64 2.00
C GLU A 168 -1.29 11.75 2.05
N ILE A 169 -1.24 10.61 2.75
CA ILE A 169 -2.40 9.73 2.94
C ILE A 169 -3.51 10.48 3.69
N LYS A 170 -3.18 11.14 4.82
CA LYS A 170 -4.15 11.90 5.61
C LYS A 170 -4.75 13.05 4.80
N LEU A 171 -3.95 13.80 4.05
CA LEU A 171 -4.42 14.89 3.18
C LEU A 171 -5.27 14.37 2.01
N THR A 172 -4.93 13.21 1.45
CA THR A 172 -5.67 12.61 0.34
C THR A 172 -7.07 12.20 0.75
N LEU A 173 -7.21 11.61 1.93
CA LEU A 173 -8.49 11.16 2.48
C LEU A 173 -9.27 12.30 3.16
N GLY A 174 -8.56 13.31 3.67
CA GLY A 174 -9.16 14.47 4.33
C GLY A 174 -10.06 14.07 5.50
N GLU A 175 -11.17 14.79 5.68
CA GLU A 175 -12.15 14.54 6.75
C GLU A 175 -13.08 13.36 6.46
N ILE A 176 -12.90 12.68 5.32
CA ILE A 176 -13.74 11.53 4.92
C ILE A 176 -13.37 10.29 5.75
N MET A 177 -12.08 10.15 6.09
CA MET A 177 -11.56 9.06 6.91
C MET A 177 -10.89 9.61 8.16
N ALA A 178 -11.19 9.03 9.32
CA ALA A 178 -10.50 9.27 10.58
C ALA A 178 -9.70 8.02 11.00
N PHE A 179 -8.63 8.23 11.76
CA PHE A 179 -7.73 7.17 12.24
C PHE A 179 -7.65 7.24 13.76
N HIS A 180 -7.72 6.07 14.42
CA HIS A 180 -7.72 5.94 15.88
C HIS A 180 -6.59 5.02 16.36
#